data_AF-A0A060CD55-F1
#
_entry.id   AF-A0A060CD55-F1
#
_cell.length_a   1.000
_cell.length_b   1.000
_cell.length_c   1.000
_cell.angle_alpha   90.00
_cell.angle_beta   90.00
_cell.angle_gamma   90.00
#
_symmetry.space_group_name_H-M   'P 1'
#
loop_
_entity.id
_entity.type
_entity.pdbx_description
1 polymer ?
#
loop_
_entity_poly.entity_id
_entity_poly.type
_entity_poly.pdbx_seq_one_letter_code
_entity_poly.pdbx_strand_id
1 'polypeptide(L)'
;MAIYPPDLFQIDGNFGYSLALTEMLLQSHTGEIELLPALPKAWADGAVRGLVARGGFEVTMEWAGGRLVGGSILSRLGNPASCASGTRPCR
;
A
#
# COMPACT_ATOMS: atom_id res chain seq x y z
N MET A 1 -3.31 -6.14 19.83
CA MET A 1 -2.04 -6.59 20.44
C MET A 1 -1.95 -8.07 20.13
N ALA A 2 -0.93 -8.51 19.38
CA ALA A 2 -0.75 -9.93 19.12
C ALA A 2 -0.34 -10.62 20.43
N ILE A 3 -1.25 -11.43 20.96
CA ILE A 3 -1.06 -12.22 22.18
C ILE A 3 -1.05 -13.68 21.73
N TYR A 4 0.10 -14.32 21.83
CA TYR A 4 0.31 -15.74 21.62
C TYR A 4 1.16 -16.25 22.78
N PRO A 5 0.79 -17.41 23.35
CA PRO A 5 0.12 -17.53 24.68
C PRO A 5 -0.04 -16.25 25.53
N PRO A 6 -1.05 -16.20 26.44
CA PRO A 6 -1.51 -14.96 27.08
C PRO A 6 -0.49 -14.23 27.98
N ASP A 7 0.67 -14.84 28.26
CA ASP A 7 1.66 -14.36 29.23
C ASP A 7 2.89 -13.70 28.59
N LEU A 8 2.99 -13.74 27.25
CA LEU A 8 4.13 -13.23 26.49
C LEU A 8 3.64 -12.21 25.45
N PHE A 9 4.07 -10.96 25.62
CA PHE A 9 3.90 -9.94 24.59
C PHE A 9 4.87 -10.23 23.43
N GLN A 10 4.33 -10.49 22.25
CA GLN A 10 5.11 -10.59 21.02
C GLN A 10 4.81 -9.42 20.09
N ILE A 11 5.84 -8.66 19.74
CA ILE A 11 5.72 -7.43 18.94
C ILE A 11 5.66 -7.70 17.43
N ASP A 12 6.09 -8.89 17.01
CA ASP A 12 6.13 -9.35 15.62
C ASP A 12 4.75 -9.30 14.95
N GLY A 13 3.69 -9.73 15.63
CA GLY A 13 2.33 -9.69 15.08
C GLY A 13 1.79 -8.27 14.89
N ASN A 14 2.23 -7.30 15.70
CA ASN A 14 1.85 -5.90 15.50
C ASN A 14 2.52 -5.32 14.24
N PHE A 15 3.81 -5.60 14.03
CA PHE A 15 4.52 -5.16 12.82
C PHE A 15 4.03 -5.91 11.58
N GLY A 16 3.77 -7.21 11.69
CA GLY A 16 3.21 -8.02 10.63
C GLY A 16 1.83 -7.52 10.19
N TYR A 17 0.98 -7.11 11.14
CA TYR A 17 -0.32 -6.54 10.82
C TYR A 17 -0.20 -5.22 10.04
N SER A 18 0.63 -4.28 10.52
CA SER A 18 0.85 -3.00 9.83
C SER A 18 1.42 -3.21 8.41
N LEU A 19 2.32 -4.19 8.24
CA LEU A 19 2.86 -4.54 6.94
C LEU A 19 1.77 -5.14 6.04
N ALA A 20 0.95 -6.04 6.56
CA ALA A 20 -0.15 -6.64 5.80
C ALA A 20 -1.16 -5.59 5.33
N LEU A 21 -1.52 -4.61 6.18
CA LEU A 21 -2.37 -3.49 5.76
C LEU A 21 -1.72 -2.67 4.64
N THR A 22 -0.40 -2.47 4.71
CA THR A 22 0.35 -1.73 3.69
C THR A 22 0.38 -2.50 2.36
N GLU A 23 0.65 -3.81 2.38
CA GLU A 23 0.72 -4.67 1.18
C GLU A 23 -0.65 -4.88 0.53
N MET A 24 -1.76 -4.74 1.26
CA MET A 24 -3.11 -4.72 0.66
C MET A 24 -3.34 -3.47 -0.19
N LEU A 25 -2.71 -2.36 0.18
CA LEU A 25 -2.89 -1.05 -0.45
C LEU A 25 -1.83 -0.76 -1.52
N LEU A 26 -0.58 -1.18 -1.30
CA LEU A 26 0.56 -0.86 -2.15
C LEU A 26 1.52 -2.04 -2.21
N GLN A 27 1.85 -2.49 -3.43
CA GLN A 27 2.92 -3.45 -3.67
C GLN A 27 3.97 -2.83 -4.59
N SER A 28 5.24 -3.22 -4.42
CA SER A 28 6.33 -2.73 -5.28
C SER A 28 7.43 -3.76 -5.54
N HIS A 29 7.14 -5.04 -5.29
CA HIS A 29 8.14 -6.11 -5.34
C HIS A 29 8.25 -6.80 -6.71
N THR A 30 7.32 -6.54 -7.64
CA THR A 30 7.24 -7.15 -8.98
C THR A 30 7.90 -6.32 -10.08
N GLY A 31 8.62 -5.25 -9.73
CA GLY A 31 9.27 -4.34 -10.68
C GLY A 31 8.41 -3.15 -11.11
N GLU A 32 7.17 -3.09 -10.62
CA GLU A 32 6.26 -1.95 -10.77
C GLU A 32 5.59 -1.60 -9.45
N ILE A 33 5.09 -0.37 -9.34
CA ILE A 33 4.30 0.10 -8.21
C ILE A 33 2.83 -0.25 -8.47
N GLU A 34 2.31 -1.22 -7.73
CA GLU A 34 0.93 -1.69 -7.86
C GLU A 34 0.05 -1.04 -6.79
N LEU A 35 -0.98 -0.31 -7.25
CA LEU A 35 -1.93 0.41 -6.41
C LEU A 35 -3.20 -0.40 -6.20
N LEU A 36 -3.62 -0.52 -4.94
CA LEU A 36 -4.81 -1.25 -4.49
C LEU A 36 -4.86 -2.72 -4.97
N PRO A 37 -3.78 -3.50 -4.83
CA PRO A 37 -3.72 -4.88 -5.33
C PRO A 37 -4.73 -5.81 -4.65
N ALA A 38 -5.03 -5.57 -3.37
CA ALA A 38 -5.91 -6.42 -2.58
C ALA A 38 -6.78 -5.62 -1.61
N LEU A 39 -7.38 -4.52 -2.08
CA LEU A 39 -8.25 -3.67 -1.28
C LEU A 39 -9.43 -4.49 -0.69
N PRO A 40 -9.58 -4.55 0.66
CA PRO A 40 -10.71 -5.24 1.27
C PRO A 40 -12.04 -4.64 0.82
N LYS A 41 -13.03 -5.49 0.51
CA LYS A 41 -14.39 -5.06 0.11
C LYS A 41 -15.08 -4.17 1.14
N ALA A 42 -14.69 -4.26 2.41
CA ALA A 42 -15.20 -3.43 3.49
C ALA A 42 -14.72 -1.97 3.41
N TRP A 43 -13.62 -1.69 2.70
CA TRP A 43 -13.05 -0.34 2.54
C TRP A 43 -13.48 0.26 1.21
N ALA A 44 -14.79 0.48 1.06
CA ALA A 44 -15.36 1.00 -0.18
C ALA A 44 -14.74 2.36 -0.58
N ASP A 45 -14.54 3.24 0.39
CA ASP A 45 -14.00 4.58 0.17
C ASP A 45 -12.89 4.85 1.19
N GLY A 46 -11.86 5.58 0.78
CA GLY A 46 -10.74 5.89 1.67
C GLY A 46 -9.59 6.61 1.00
N ALA A 47 -8.59 6.94 1.81
CA ALA A 47 -7.37 7.61 1.39
C ALA A 47 -6.19 7.17 2.23
N VAL A 48 -5.00 7.16 1.63
CA VAL A 48 -3.73 6.91 2.33
C VAL A 48 -2.65 7.83 1.80
N ARG A 49 -1.75 8.26 2.68
CA ARG A 49 -0.67 9.21 2.41
C ARG A 49 0.64 8.71 2.99
N GLY A 50 1.73 8.99 2.30
CA GLY A 50 3.10 8.75 2.79
C GLY A 50 3.54 7.28 2.73
N LEU A 51 2.87 6.43 1.95
CA LEU A 51 3.39 5.08 1.72
C LEU A 51 4.64 5.16 0.84
N VAL A 52 5.63 4.31 1.09
CA VAL A 52 6.89 4.33 0.34
C VAL A 52 7.05 3.03 -0.44
N ALA A 53 7.07 3.14 -1.76
CA ALA A 53 7.42 2.05 -2.65
C ALA A 53 8.94 1.97 -2.86
N ARG A 54 9.41 0.78 -3.25
CA ARG A 54 10.82 0.53 -3.59
C ARG A 54 11.28 1.49 -4.68
N GLY A 55 12.54 1.96 -4.59
CA GLY A 55 13.08 2.97 -5.50
C GLY A 55 12.91 4.41 -5.01
N GLY A 56 12.35 4.60 -3.80
CA GLY A 56 12.23 5.90 -3.16
C GLY A 56 11.01 6.70 -3.64
N PHE A 57 9.92 6.01 -3.96
CA PHE A 57 8.69 6.66 -4.41
C PHE A 57 7.72 6.79 -3.24
N GLU A 58 7.29 8.01 -2.96
CA GLU A 58 6.25 8.28 -1.97
C GLU A 58 4.89 8.36 -2.67
N VAL A 59 3.93 7.59 -2.17
CA VAL A 59 2.63 7.37 -2.79
C VAL A 59 1.54 7.94 -1.89
N THR A 60 0.68 8.74 -2.50
CA THR A 60 -0.59 9.17 -1.94
C THR A 60 -1.70 8.71 -2.89
N MET A 61 -2.77 8.14 -2.35
CA MET A 61 -3.88 7.67 -3.17
C MET A 61 -5.20 7.75 -2.42
N GLU A 62 -6.25 7.94 -3.21
CA GLU A 62 -7.64 8.01 -2.78
C GLU A 62 -8.45 7.05 -3.64
N TRP A 63 -9.42 6.37 -3.03
CA TRP A 63 -10.31 5.44 -3.71
C TRP A 63 -11.75 5.66 -3.29
N ALA A 64 -12.66 5.38 -4.21
CA ALA A 64 -14.10 5.39 -3.98
C ALA A 64 -14.76 4.22 -4.70
N GLY A 65 -15.77 3.61 -4.07
CA GLY A 65 -16.42 2.40 -4.59
C GLY A 65 -15.46 1.26 -4.91
N GLY A 66 -14.36 1.13 -4.16
CA GLY A 66 -13.33 0.12 -4.35
C GLY A 66 -12.42 0.35 -5.56
N ARG A 67 -12.40 1.57 -6.12
CA ARG A 67 -11.58 1.92 -7.30
C ARG A 67 -10.75 3.17 -7.01
N LEU A 68 -9.53 3.19 -7.54
CA LEU A 68 -8.64 4.34 -7.48
C LEU A 68 -9.32 5.55 -8.16
N VAL A 69 -9.48 6.65 -7.45
CA VAL A 69 -10.03 7.91 -7.99
C VAL A 69 -8.95 8.95 -8.27
N GLY A 70 -7.84 8.91 -7.53
CA GLY A 70 -6.74 9.85 -7.70
C GLY A 70 -5.58 9.57 -6.77
N GLY A 71 -4.47 10.25 -7.01
CA GLY A 71 -3.26 10.08 -6.22
C GLY A 71 -2.07 10.80 -6.83
N SER A 72 -0.94 10.73 -6.14
CA SER A 72 0.34 11.25 -6.58
C SER A 72 1.46 10.30 -6.20
N ILE A 73 2.47 10.23 -7.07
CA ILE A 73 3.71 9.48 -6.83
C ILE A 73 4.87 10.48 -6.92
N LEU A 74 5.54 10.70 -5.80
CA LEU A 74 6.72 11.55 -5.70
C LEU A 74 7.98 10.69 -5.75
N SER A 75 8.77 10.85 -6.82
CA SER A 75 10.11 10.25 -6.89
C SER A 75 11.08 11.07 -6.06
N ARG A 76 11.49 10.57 -4.89
CA ARG A 76 12.45 11.26 -4.02
C ARG A 76 13.89 11.18 -4.53
N LEU A 77 14.15 10.21 -5.40
CA LEU A 77 15.48 9.91 -5.94
C LEU A 77 15.62 10.25 -7.44
N GLY A 78 14.56 10.72 -8.10
CA GLY A 78 14.58 11.05 -9.53
C GLY A 78 14.55 9.85 -10.48
N ASN A 79 14.28 8.66 -9.96
CA ASN A 79 14.18 7.43 -10.75
C ASN A 79 12.88 7.42 -11.60
N PRO A 80 12.91 6.78 -12.79
CA PRO A 80 11.69 6.52 -13.55
C PRO A 80 10.78 5.55 -12.78
N ALA A 81 9.50 5.88 -12.68
CA ALA A 81 8.49 5.02 -12.07
C ALA A 81 7.80 4.18 -13.16
N SER A 82 7.65 2.88 -12.90
CA SER A 82 6.63 2.05 -13.56
C SER A 82 5.51 1.82 -12.55
N CYS A 83 4.27 2.10 -12.93
CA CYS A 83 3.13 1.97 -12.03
C CYS A 83 1.93 1.32 -12.73
N ALA A 84 1.25 0.45 -11.99
CA ALA A 84 0.06 -0.25 -12.41
C ALA A 84 -1.05 -0.04 -11.37
N SER A 85 -2.25 0.25 -11.86
CA SER A 85 -3.47 0.06 -11.07
C SER A 85 -4.20 -1.13 -11.69
N GLY A 86 -4.91 -1.94 -10.91
CA GLY A 86 -5.42 -3.27 -11.34
C GLY A 86 -6.22 -3.39 -12.65
N THR A 87 -6.43 -2.30 -13.41
CA THR A 87 -6.91 -2.36 -14.81
C THR A 87 -6.15 -1.49 -15.83
N ARG A 88 -5.18 -0.64 -15.43
CA ARG A 88 -4.42 0.23 -16.36
C ARG A 88 -3.02 0.60 -15.84
N PRO A 89 -2.02 0.74 -16.75
CA PRO A 89 -0.77 1.42 -16.41
C PRO A 89 -1.09 2.86 -15.99
N CYS A 90 -0.56 3.27 -14.84
CA CYS A 90 -0.64 4.64 -14.36
C CYS A 90 0.28 5.49 -15.25
N ARG A 91 -0.27 6.57 -15.82
CA ARG A 91 0.42 7.44 -16.77
C ARG A 91 0.65 8.82 -16.16
#